data_AF-A0AAN9IHD5-F1
#
_entry.id   AF-A0AAN9IHD5-F1
#
_cell.length_a   1.000
_cell.length_b   1.000
_cell.length_c   1.000
_cell.angle_alpha   90.00
_cell.angle_beta   90.00
_cell.angle_gamma   90.00
#
_symmetry.space_group_name_H-M   'P 1'
#
loop_
_entity.id
_entity.type
_entity.pdbx_description
1 polymer ?
#
loop_
_entity_poly.entity_id
_entity_poly.type
_entity_poly.pdbx_seq_one_letter_code
_entity_poly.pdbx_strand_id
1 'polypeptide(L)'
;MEFLDYILDFEDYFPSMIARLGAEGFIEELCNGFRLLMDVNRGVITFESLKMNCLLLGLEVRDDELLCMLMEGDLDGDGALSQMEFCILMFRLSPCLMDSPKMYTTTPTNTTTTTATIADPMLM
;
A
#
# COMPACT_ATOMS: atom_id res chain seq x y z
N MET A 1 -23.15 -3.50 8.14
CA MET A 1 -21.82 -3.02 7.72
C MET A 1 -21.01 -2.85 9.00
N GLU A 2 -20.71 -3.96 9.68
CA GLU A 2 -20.07 -3.99 11.02
C GLU A 2 -18.94 -5.03 11.08
N PHE A 3 -18.45 -5.51 9.94
CA PHE A 3 -17.40 -6.54 9.91
C PHE A 3 -15.99 -5.99 9.65
N LEU A 4 -15.85 -4.72 9.26
CA LEU A 4 -14.55 -4.13 8.91
C LEU A 4 -13.82 -3.49 10.11
N ASP A 5 -14.53 -3.04 11.14
CA ASP A 5 -13.92 -2.38 12.32
C ASP A 5 -13.15 -3.35 13.23
N TYR A 6 -13.39 -4.67 13.11
CA TYR A 6 -12.71 -5.68 13.90
C TYR A 6 -11.52 -6.32 13.18
N ILE A 7 -11.41 -6.18 11.85
CA ILE A 7 -10.52 -7.04 11.07
C ILE A 7 -9.04 -6.69 11.30
N LEU A 8 -8.69 -5.44 11.57
CA LEU A 8 -7.32 -5.11 11.93
C LEU A 8 -7.29 -3.83 12.78
N ASP A 9 -6.92 -3.94 14.04
CA ASP A 9 -6.26 -2.84 14.77
C ASP A 9 -4.84 -2.68 14.18
N PHE A 10 -4.76 -2.49 12.86
CA PHE A 10 -3.52 -2.28 12.13
C PHE A 10 -3.04 -0.90 12.52
N GLU A 11 -2.06 -0.86 13.41
CA GLU A 11 -1.36 0.37 13.65
C GLU A 11 -0.71 0.80 12.32
N ASP A 12 -1.18 1.93 11.79
CA ASP A 12 -0.80 2.40 10.47
C ASP A 12 0.65 2.92 10.48
N TYR A 13 1.59 2.02 10.23
CA TYR A 13 3.01 2.33 10.18
C TYR A 13 3.47 2.90 8.83
N PHE A 14 2.58 2.93 7.82
CA PHE A 14 2.95 3.30 6.45
C PHE A 14 3.43 4.75 6.34
N PRO A 15 2.79 5.76 6.97
CA PRO A 15 3.28 7.14 6.94
C PRO A 15 4.72 7.27 7.44
N SER A 16 5.07 6.54 8.51
CA SER A 16 6.41 6.55 9.08
C SER A 16 7.43 5.85 8.18
N MET A 17 7.02 4.74 7.53
CA MET A 17 7.87 4.03 6.57
C MET A 17 8.13 4.88 5.32
N ILE A 18 7.10 5.53 4.78
CA ILE A 18 7.21 6.46 3.64
C ILE A 18 8.10 7.65 3.99
N ALA A 19 7.93 8.25 5.18
CA ALA A 19 8.76 9.38 5.61
C ALA A 19 10.25 9.02 5.71
N ARG A 20 10.58 7.76 6.03
CA ARG A 20 11.96 7.28 6.18
C ARG A 20 12.58 6.80 4.88
N LEU A 21 11.81 6.10 4.04
CA LEU A 21 12.32 5.42 2.83
C LEU A 21 12.04 6.22 1.54
N GLY A 22 11.17 7.21 1.60
CA GLY A 22 10.58 7.83 0.40
C GLY A 22 9.54 6.91 -0.26
N ALA A 23 8.81 7.46 -1.23
CA ALA A 23 7.75 6.71 -1.94
C ALA A 23 8.31 5.50 -2.71
N GLU A 24 9.43 5.66 -3.40
CA GLU A 24 10.07 4.58 -4.16
C GLU A 24 10.54 3.44 -3.24
N GLY A 25 11.22 3.77 -2.14
CA GLY A 25 11.68 2.77 -1.18
C GLY A 25 10.53 2.07 -0.46
N PHE A 26 9.44 2.78 -0.18
CA PHE A 26 8.22 2.16 0.36
C PHE A 26 7.60 1.14 -0.62
N ILE A 27 7.52 1.48 -1.91
CA ILE A 27 7.01 0.56 -2.94
C ILE A 27 7.92 -0.68 -3.06
N GLU A 28 9.23 -0.49 -2.97
CA GLU A 28 10.18 -1.61 -2.97
C GLU A 28 9.96 -2.53 -1.77
N GLU A 29 9.74 -1.99 -0.57
CA GLU A 29 9.43 -2.80 0.61
C GLU A 29 8.11 -3.57 0.48
N LEU A 30 7.07 -2.99 -0.12
CA LEU A 30 5.85 -3.74 -0.45
C LEU A 30 6.13 -4.89 -1.41
N CYS A 31 6.97 -4.66 -2.42
CA CYS A 31 7.37 -5.72 -3.35
C CYS A 31 8.20 -6.81 -2.68
N ASN A 32 9.06 -6.45 -1.72
CA ASN A 32 9.82 -7.40 -0.91
C ASN A 32 8.89 -8.21 0.00
N GLY A 33 7.91 -7.56 0.64
CA GLY A 33 6.87 -8.22 1.42
C GLY A 33 6.08 -9.23 0.57
N PHE A 34 5.66 -8.85 -0.64
CA PHE A 34 5.02 -9.77 -1.57
C PHE A 34 5.88 -11.01 -1.86
N ARG A 35 7.17 -10.80 -2.16
CA ARG A 35 8.12 -11.89 -2.46
C ARG A 35 8.33 -12.84 -1.28
N LEU A 36 8.24 -12.34 -0.05
CA LEU A 36 8.33 -13.16 1.16
C LEU A 36 7.10 -14.03 1.37
N LEU A 37 5.93 -13.61 0.88
CA LEU A 37 4.65 -14.29 1.11
C LEU A 37 4.20 -15.18 -0.06
N MET A 38 4.66 -14.92 -1.28
CA MET A 38 4.22 -15.63 -2.49
C MET A 38 4.66 -17.10 -2.54
N ASP A 39 3.89 -17.90 -3.27
CA ASP A 39 4.35 -19.20 -3.78
C ASP A 39 5.38 -18.95 -4.89
N VAL A 40 6.61 -19.41 -4.68
CA VAL A 40 7.73 -19.20 -5.60
C VAL A 40 7.48 -19.85 -6.97
N ASN A 41 6.77 -20.97 -7.03
CA ASN A 41 6.50 -21.68 -8.28
C ASN A 41 5.36 -21.04 -9.06
N ARG A 42 4.37 -20.49 -8.36
CA ARG A 42 3.18 -19.88 -9.01
C ARG A 42 3.36 -18.40 -9.32
N GLY A 43 4.22 -17.68 -8.59
CA GLY A 43 4.39 -16.25 -8.78
C GLY A 43 3.34 -15.38 -8.11
N VAL A 44 2.49 -15.95 -7.26
CA VAL A 44 1.34 -15.30 -6.59
C VAL A 44 1.26 -15.75 -5.14
N ILE A 45 0.59 -14.97 -4.29
CA ILE A 45 0.30 -15.38 -2.91
C ILE A 45 -0.94 -16.27 -2.92
N THR A 46 -0.79 -17.51 -2.46
CA THR A 46 -1.91 -18.43 -2.24
C THR A 46 -2.23 -18.49 -0.76
N PHE A 47 -3.37 -19.08 -0.39
CA PHE A 47 -3.69 -19.33 1.01
C PHE A 47 -2.59 -20.13 1.71
N GLU A 48 -2.08 -21.18 1.06
CA GLU A 48 -1.02 -22.04 1.60
C GLU A 48 0.30 -21.30 1.74
N SER A 49 0.71 -20.53 0.72
CA SER A 49 1.97 -19.77 0.79
C SER A 49 1.90 -18.69 1.86
N LEU A 50 0.77 -17.98 1.95
CA LEU A 50 0.54 -16.96 2.96
C LEU A 50 0.63 -17.57 4.37
N LYS A 51 -0.09 -18.67 4.60
CA LYS A 51 -0.09 -19.38 5.90
C LYS A 51 1.30 -19.85 6.31
N MET A 52 2.01 -20.52 5.40
CA MET A 52 3.34 -21.06 5.71
C MET A 52 4.36 -19.95 5.92
N ASN A 53 4.35 -18.91 5.08
CA ASN A 53 5.32 -17.83 5.17
C ASN A 53 5.06 -16.92 6.38
N CYS A 54 3.79 -16.67 6.76
CA CYS A 54 3.47 -15.99 8.01
C CYS A 54 4.02 -16.75 9.23
N LEU A 55 3.82 -18.08 9.25
CA LEU A 55 4.36 -18.92 10.33
C LEU A 55 5.89 -18.87 10.38
N LEU A 56 6.57 -18.90 9.23
CA LEU A 56 8.03 -18.80 9.14
C LEU A 56 8.57 -17.45 9.61
N LEU A 57 7.80 -16.37 9.44
CA LEU A 57 8.12 -15.04 9.95
C LEU A 57 7.80 -14.88 11.45
N GLY A 58 7.27 -15.94 12.10
CA GLY A 58 6.88 -15.91 13.50
C GLY A 58 5.57 -15.15 13.77
N LEU A 59 4.73 -14.97 12.74
CA LEU A 59 3.43 -14.33 12.85
C LEU A 59 2.36 -15.39 13.10
N GLU A 60 1.65 -15.28 14.22
CA GLU A 60 0.49 -16.11 14.52
C GLU A 60 -0.78 -15.45 13.98
N VAL A 61 -1.22 -15.89 12.80
CA VAL A 61 -2.44 -15.41 12.14
C VAL A 61 -3.39 -16.58 11.98
N ARG A 62 -4.68 -16.38 12.27
CA ARG A 62 -5.66 -17.48 12.17
C ARG A 62 -6.07 -17.72 10.72
N ASP A 63 -6.47 -18.95 10.43
CA ASP A 63 -6.92 -19.34 9.09
C ASP A 63 -8.08 -18.46 8.56
N ASP A 64 -8.99 -18.03 9.43
CA ASP A 64 -10.09 -17.13 9.05
C ASP A 64 -9.60 -15.72 8.67
N GLU A 65 -8.58 -15.20 9.36
CA GLU A 65 -7.97 -13.91 9.04
C GLU A 65 -7.20 -13.96 7.72
N LEU A 66 -6.44 -15.04 7.50
CA LEU A 66 -5.73 -15.28 6.23
C LEU A 66 -6.69 -15.40 5.06
N LEU A 67 -7.82 -16.08 5.26
CA LEU A 67 -8.86 -16.21 4.24
C LEU A 67 -9.50 -14.85 3.96
N CYS A 68 -9.81 -14.07 4.99
CA CYS A 68 -10.30 -12.70 4.83
C CYS A 68 -9.32 -11.81 4.06
N MET A 69 -8.01 -11.90 4.35
CA MET A 69 -6.99 -11.16 3.60
C MET A 69 -6.99 -11.50 2.11
N LEU A 70 -7.09 -12.79 1.78
CA LEU A 70 -7.14 -13.26 0.40
C LEU A 70 -8.41 -12.75 -0.29
N MET A 71 -9.57 -12.95 0.34
CA MET A 71 -10.87 -12.55 -0.22
C MET A 71 -11.01 -11.03 -0.41
N GLU A 72 -10.39 -10.23 0.45
CA GLU A 72 -10.47 -8.77 0.37
C GLU A 72 -9.52 -8.19 -0.70
N GLY A 73 -8.41 -8.90 -0.97
CA GLY A 73 -7.40 -8.48 -1.93
C GLY A 73 -7.59 -9.04 -3.34
N ASP A 74 -8.22 -10.21 -3.48
CA ASP A 74 -8.45 -10.90 -4.75
C ASP A 74 -9.52 -10.15 -5.58
N LEU A 75 -9.08 -9.37 -6.57
CA LEU A 75 -9.93 -8.49 -7.35
C LEU A 75 -10.45 -9.16 -8.62
N ASP A 76 -9.72 -10.16 -9.13
CA ASP A 76 -10.09 -10.90 -10.33
C ASP A 76 -10.79 -12.24 -10.05
N GLY A 77 -10.78 -12.70 -8.80
CA GLY A 77 -11.47 -13.89 -8.32
C GLY A 77 -10.74 -15.19 -8.63
N ASP A 78 -9.42 -15.16 -8.86
CA ASP A 78 -8.62 -16.36 -9.16
C ASP A 78 -8.25 -17.18 -7.91
N GLY A 79 -8.58 -16.68 -6.72
CA GLY A 79 -8.29 -17.31 -5.44
C GLY A 79 -6.85 -17.15 -4.98
N ALA A 80 -6.11 -16.18 -5.51
CA ALA A 80 -4.76 -15.81 -5.12
C ALA A 80 -4.60 -14.28 -5.13
N LEU A 81 -3.45 -13.78 -4.67
CA LEU A 81 -3.08 -12.38 -4.84
C LEU A 81 -1.91 -12.26 -5.78
N SER A 82 -2.11 -11.55 -6.89
CA SER A 82 -1.03 -10.99 -7.67
C SER A 82 -0.28 -9.91 -6.89
N GLN A 83 0.90 -9.52 -7.37
CA GLN A 83 1.67 -8.43 -6.75
C GLN A 83 0.88 -7.12 -6.74
N MET A 84 0.11 -6.85 -7.80
CA MET A 84 -0.70 -5.64 -7.90
C MET A 84 -1.81 -5.64 -6.85
N GLU A 85 -2.55 -6.74 -6.73
CA GLU A 85 -3.63 -6.89 -5.76
C GLU A 85 -3.13 -6.80 -4.32
N PHE A 86 -2.01 -7.45 -4.01
CA PHE A 86 -1.36 -7.32 -2.71
C PHE A 86 -1.01 -5.86 -2.40
N CYS A 87 -0.39 -5.15 -3.33
CA CYS A 87 -0.08 -3.73 -3.13
C CYS A 87 -1.36 -2.92 -2.91
N ILE A 88 -2.38 -3.07 -3.76
CA ILE A 88 -3.67 -2.36 -3.60
C ILE A 88 -4.28 -2.64 -2.22
N LEU A 89 -4.32 -3.91 -1.79
CA LEU A 89 -4.82 -4.31 -0.48
C LEU A 89 -4.05 -3.58 0.63
N MET A 90 -2.72 -3.61 0.61
CA MET A 90 -1.90 -2.91 1.60
C MET A 90 -2.21 -1.41 1.66
N PHE A 91 -2.32 -0.74 0.52
CA PHE A 91 -2.69 0.68 0.46
C PHE A 91 -4.09 0.96 1.03
N ARG A 92 -5.06 0.07 0.79
CA ARG A 92 -6.44 0.19 1.31
C ARG A 92 -6.52 0.00 2.82
N LEU A 93 -5.58 -0.76 3.39
CA LEU A 93 -5.46 -0.99 4.83
C LEU A 93 -4.77 0.16 5.59
N SER A 94 -4.29 1.20 4.89
CA SER A 94 -3.78 2.44 5.48
C SER A 94 -4.77 3.59 5.23
N PRO A 95 -5.70 3.85 6.17
CA PRO A 95 -6.68 4.93 6.02
C PRO A 95 -6.01 6.30 5.85
N CYS A 96 -4.87 6.53 6.53
CA CYS A 96 -4.15 7.80 6.47
C CYS A 96 -3.58 8.09 5.06
N LEU A 97 -3.30 7.04 4.28
CA LEU A 97 -2.79 7.16 2.92
C LEU A 97 -3.93 7.40 1.91
N MET A 98 -5.13 6.92 2.21
CA MET A 98 -6.34 7.11 1.41
C MET A 98 -7.00 8.48 1.63
N ASP A 99 -6.86 9.08 2.82
CA ASP A 99 -7.39 10.41 3.15
C ASP A 99 -6.56 11.60 2.64
N SER A 100 -5.49 11.34 1.88
CA SER A 100 -4.66 12.39 1.27
C SER A 100 -5.11 12.72 -0.16
N PRO A 101 -5.94 13.76 -0.38
CA PRO A 101 -6.14 14.26 -1.73
C PRO A 101 -4.83 14.91 -2.19
N LYS A 102 -4.18 14.32 -3.20
CA LYS A 102 -3.15 14.92 -4.08
C LYS A 102 -1.66 14.81 -3.67
N MET A 103 -1.08 13.60 -3.63
CA MET A 103 0.39 13.45 -3.68
C MET A 103 0.95 12.75 -4.94
N TYR A 104 0.14 12.46 -5.96
CA TYR A 104 0.63 11.97 -7.26
C TYR A 104 0.63 13.02 -8.39
N THR A 105 0.37 14.30 -8.09
CA THR A 105 0.50 15.39 -9.08
C THR A 105 1.79 16.18 -8.87
N THR A 106 2.95 15.53 -9.06
CA THR A 106 4.19 16.29 -9.30
C THR A 106 4.21 16.69 -10.77
N THR A 107 3.64 17.86 -11.09
CA THR A 107 4.03 18.58 -12.30
C THR A 107 5.49 19.03 -12.15
N PRO A 108 6.36 18.85 -13.15
CA PRO A 108 7.73 19.34 -13.07
C PRO A 108 7.71 20.88 -13.10
N THR A 109 8.04 21.53 -11.98
CA THR A 109 8.23 22.98 -11.96
C THR A 109 9.62 23.32 -12.51
N ASN A 110 9.70 23.52 -13.83
CA ASN A 110 10.75 24.31 -14.44
C ASN A 110 10.31 25.79 -14.45
N THR A 111 10.99 26.65 -13.70
CA THR A 111 11.71 27.84 -14.22
C THR A 111 12.23 28.71 -13.08
N THR A 112 13.53 28.95 -13.14
CA THR A 112 14.33 29.94 -12.42
C THR A 112 13.86 31.37 -12.70
N THR A 113 14.11 32.27 -11.72
CA THR A 113 14.60 33.66 -11.89
C THR A 113 13.67 34.83 -11.52
N THR A 114 14.14 35.57 -10.51
CA THR A 114 14.03 37.03 -10.24
C THR A 114 13.02 37.56 -9.22
N THR A 115 13.59 37.86 -8.05
CA THR A 115 13.44 39.03 -7.16
C THR A 115 12.45 40.15 -7.56
N ALA A 116 11.45 40.32 -6.70
CA ALA A 116 10.75 41.54 -6.26
C ALA A 116 10.74 42.81 -7.14
N THR A 117 9.54 43.27 -7.53
CA THR A 117 9.03 44.64 -7.25
C THR A 117 7.54 44.82 -7.62
N ILE A 118 6.73 45.21 -6.63
CA ILE A 118 5.60 46.16 -6.61
C ILE A 118 4.83 46.46 -7.92
N ALA A 119 3.51 46.14 -7.92
CA ALA A 119 2.35 47.01 -8.25
C ALA A 119 1.20 46.24 -8.94
N ASP A 120 0.04 46.20 -8.27
CA ASP A 120 -1.33 46.05 -8.83
C ASP A 120 -1.66 47.32 -9.70
N PRO A 121 -2.73 47.43 -10.55
CA PRO A 121 -3.79 46.50 -10.97
C PRO A 121 -4.19 46.57 -12.49
N MET A 122 -5.26 45.85 -12.86
CA MET A 122 -6.16 45.99 -14.04
C MET A 122 -5.99 45.08 -15.28
N LEU A 123 -6.84 44.05 -15.30
CA LEU A 123 -7.95 43.83 -16.24
C LEU A 123 -7.67 43.99 -17.76
N MET A 124 -7.28 42.89 -18.41
CA MET A 124 -8.02 42.22 -19.50
C MET A 124 -7.41 40.85 -19.78
#